data_AF-A0A2D8CHM3-F1
#
_entry.id   AF-A0A2D8CHM3-F1
#
_cell.length_a   1.000
_cell.length_b   1.000
_cell.length_c   1.000
_cell.angle_alpha   90.00
_cell.angle_beta   90.00
_cell.angle_gamma   90.00
#
_symmetry.space_group_name_H-M   'P 1'
#
loop_
_entity.id
_entity.type
_entity.pdbx_description
1 polymer ?
#
loop_
_entity_poly.entity_id
_entity_poly.type
_entity_poly.pdbx_seq_one_letter_code
_entity_poly.pdbx_strand_id
1 'polypeptide(L)'
;MDKKEFHRQKREIERSEDKHKALKLKSSFVPGGTKVYDAFTALVQPTYEKRKDEWLNILMYDLVRRQEDGLISLEELSKNEEFVTIVTKATLLAQQNHQKEKIEALKNIVLNSTEWLSKGKPIFDWSHRFLMIVDEISPLHILLLKTFQYPKKAAKEKGVRFDEEVSASNKDVFFKIYPEYKDRSALVSQCWKELESYGLFAIGNFSDAHTSEEMPYLHTLGQLKPQTTDFGNKFLDMIEE
;
A
#
# COMPACT_ATOMS: atom_id res chain seq x y z
N MET A 1 -17.52 9.34 -43.52
CA MET A 1 -16.67 8.17 -43.24
C MET A 1 -16.77 7.23 -44.43
N ASP A 2 -15.66 6.93 -45.12
CA ASP A 2 -15.65 6.13 -46.35
C ASP A 2 -16.05 4.68 -46.03
N LYS A 3 -16.92 4.10 -46.86
CA LYS A 3 -17.42 2.72 -46.75
C LYS A 3 -16.28 1.71 -46.79
N LYS A 4 -15.17 2.04 -47.47
CA LYS A 4 -13.93 1.23 -47.46
C LYS A 4 -13.21 1.27 -46.12
N GLU A 5 -13.17 2.42 -45.45
CA GLU A 5 -12.54 2.60 -44.13
C GLU A 5 -13.29 1.79 -43.05
N PHE A 6 -14.63 1.81 -43.07
CA PHE A 6 -15.47 1.04 -42.15
C PHE A 6 -15.26 -0.48 -42.30
N HIS A 7 -15.22 -0.98 -43.53
CA HIS A 7 -14.94 -2.40 -43.80
C HIS A 7 -13.49 -2.80 -43.49
N ARG A 8 -12.55 -1.85 -43.43
CA ARG A 8 -11.18 -2.10 -43.01
C ARG A 8 -11.08 -2.20 -41.49
N GLN A 9 -11.67 -1.25 -40.76
CA GLN A 9 -11.72 -1.27 -39.29
C GLN A 9 -12.46 -2.50 -38.76
N LYS A 10 -13.59 -2.87 -39.37
CA LYS A 10 -14.32 -4.10 -39.00
C LYS A 10 -13.46 -5.35 -39.17
N ARG A 11 -12.67 -5.45 -40.24
CA ARG A 11 -11.74 -6.57 -40.48
C ARG A 11 -10.53 -6.56 -39.54
N GLU A 12 -10.10 -5.40 -39.07
CA GLU A 12 -9.04 -5.29 -38.05
C GLU A 12 -9.54 -5.69 -36.65
N ILE A 13 -10.80 -5.35 -36.31
CA ILE A 13 -11.48 -5.79 -35.08
C ILE A 13 -11.75 -7.30 -35.12
N GLU A 14 -12.26 -7.84 -36.23
CA GLU A 14 -12.47 -9.29 -36.40
C GLU A 14 -11.14 -10.06 -36.33
N ARG A 15 -10.04 -9.53 -36.90
CA ARG A 15 -8.69 -10.12 -36.75
C ARG A 15 -8.13 -10.01 -35.33
N SER A 16 -8.53 -9.00 -34.55
CA SER A 16 -8.16 -8.86 -33.14
C SER A 16 -8.88 -9.91 -32.28
N GLU A 17 -10.17 -10.12 -32.53
CA GLU A 17 -10.96 -11.17 -31.88
C GLU A 17 -10.49 -12.59 -32.29
N ASP A 18 -10.09 -12.76 -33.55
CA ASP A 18 -9.53 -14.02 -34.04
C ASP A 18 -8.13 -14.31 -33.47
N LYS A 19 -7.35 -13.29 -33.08
CA LYS A 19 -6.08 -13.50 -32.36
C LYS A 19 -6.31 -14.05 -30.95
N HIS A 20 -7.36 -13.61 -30.26
CA HIS A 20 -7.78 -14.22 -28.99
C HIS A 20 -8.30 -15.65 -29.16
N LYS A 21 -9.01 -15.96 -30.26
CA LYS A 21 -9.44 -17.33 -30.59
C LYS A 21 -8.28 -18.22 -31.08
N ALA A 22 -7.28 -17.66 -31.74
CA ALA A 22 -6.09 -18.39 -32.19
C ALA A 22 -5.14 -18.74 -31.04
N LEU A 23 -5.13 -17.98 -29.94
CA LEU A 23 -4.43 -18.37 -28.71
C LEU A 23 -5.03 -19.63 -28.07
N LYS A 24 -6.34 -19.88 -28.24
CA LYS A 24 -6.99 -21.14 -27.82
C LYS A 24 -6.60 -22.36 -28.66
N LEU A 25 -5.98 -22.17 -29.84
CA LEU A 25 -5.71 -23.26 -30.78
C LEU A 25 -4.23 -23.70 -30.83
N LYS A 26 -3.31 -22.97 -30.17
CA LYS A 26 -1.88 -23.34 -30.15
C LYS A 26 -1.39 -24.05 -28.88
N SER A 27 -2.27 -24.33 -27.90
CA SER A 27 -1.93 -25.16 -26.73
C SER A 27 -2.28 -26.65 -26.89
N SER A 28 -2.80 -27.06 -28.05
CA SER A 28 -3.34 -28.41 -28.29
C SER A 28 -2.31 -29.53 -28.45
N PHE A 29 -1.03 -29.32 -28.14
CA PHE A 29 0.03 -30.33 -28.31
C PHE A 29 0.60 -30.92 -27.01
N VAL A 30 -0.02 -30.65 -25.84
CA VAL A 30 0.31 -31.37 -24.60
C VAL A 30 -0.92 -32.15 -24.11
N PRO A 31 -0.86 -33.50 -24.01
CA PRO A 31 -1.92 -34.28 -23.37
C PRO A 31 -2.14 -33.77 -21.94
N GLY A 32 -3.30 -33.15 -21.68
CA GLY A 32 -3.68 -32.59 -20.37
C GLY A 32 -3.66 -31.05 -20.25
N GLY A 33 -3.16 -30.31 -21.24
CA GLY A 33 -2.99 -28.84 -21.16
C GLY A 33 -4.28 -28.01 -21.12
N THR A 34 -5.33 -28.42 -21.83
CA THR A 34 -6.63 -27.71 -21.86
C THR A 34 -7.37 -27.78 -20.52
N LYS A 35 -7.35 -28.93 -19.85
CA LYS A 35 -8.02 -29.10 -18.54
C LYS A 35 -7.38 -28.26 -17.43
N VAL A 36 -6.05 -28.09 -17.45
CA VAL A 36 -5.33 -27.27 -16.46
C VAL A 36 -5.51 -25.78 -16.74
N TYR A 37 -5.44 -25.35 -18.01
CA TYR A 37 -5.66 -23.94 -18.39
C TYR A 37 -7.09 -23.47 -18.10
N ASP A 38 -8.09 -24.28 -18.43
CA ASP A 38 -9.50 -23.93 -18.19
C ASP A 38 -9.80 -23.90 -16.68
N ALA A 39 -9.23 -24.82 -15.88
CA ALA A 39 -9.36 -24.81 -14.43
C ALA A 39 -8.65 -23.60 -13.78
N PHE A 40 -7.44 -23.26 -14.24
CA PHE A 40 -6.71 -22.09 -13.78
C PHE A 40 -7.48 -20.79 -14.10
N THR A 41 -7.99 -20.66 -15.32
CA THR A 41 -8.76 -19.48 -15.75
C THR A 41 -10.07 -19.36 -14.95
N ALA A 42 -10.79 -20.47 -14.74
CA ALA A 42 -12.00 -20.50 -13.92
C ALA A 42 -11.76 -20.18 -12.44
N LEU A 43 -10.54 -20.39 -11.91
CA LEU A 43 -10.20 -20.04 -10.54
C LEU A 43 -9.74 -18.57 -10.40
N VAL A 44 -8.87 -18.13 -11.31
CA VAL A 44 -8.18 -16.84 -11.22
C VAL A 44 -9.05 -15.69 -11.70
N GLN A 45 -9.77 -15.86 -12.81
CA GLN A 45 -10.54 -14.78 -13.42
C GLN A 45 -11.67 -14.26 -12.49
N PRO A 46 -12.50 -15.13 -11.86
CA PRO A 46 -13.52 -14.65 -10.92
C PRO A 46 -12.92 -13.99 -9.69
N THR A 47 -11.71 -14.40 -9.28
CA THR A 47 -11.03 -13.82 -8.12
C THR A 47 -10.59 -12.38 -8.38
N TYR A 48 -10.08 -12.10 -9.58
CA TYR A 48 -9.65 -10.74 -9.96
C TYR A 48 -10.83 -9.78 -10.11
N GLU A 49 -11.90 -10.23 -10.77
CA GLU A 49 -13.13 -9.44 -10.92
C GLU A 49 -13.78 -9.17 -9.55
N LYS A 50 -13.88 -10.20 -8.69
CA LYS A 50 -14.40 -10.03 -7.33
C LYS A 50 -13.59 -9.04 -6.50
N ARG A 51 -12.25 -9.11 -6.52
CA ARG A 51 -11.39 -8.17 -5.77
C ARG A 51 -11.56 -6.73 -6.26
N LYS A 52 -11.71 -6.55 -7.58
CA LYS A 52 -11.99 -5.23 -8.16
C LYS A 52 -13.29 -4.66 -7.62
N ASP A 53 -14.35 -5.46 -7.65
CA ASP A 53 -15.68 -5.01 -7.25
C ASP A 53 -15.72 -4.71 -5.74
N GLU A 54 -15.10 -5.57 -4.91
CA GLU A 54 -14.93 -5.32 -3.47
C GLU A 54 -14.15 -4.03 -3.21
N TRP A 55 -13.03 -3.82 -3.90
CA TRP A 55 -12.23 -2.60 -3.80
C TRP A 55 -13.01 -1.34 -4.19
N LEU A 56 -13.70 -1.36 -5.34
CA LEU A 56 -14.46 -0.21 -5.82
C LEU A 56 -15.61 0.11 -4.86
N ASN A 57 -16.29 -0.91 -4.33
CA ASN A 57 -17.37 -0.69 -3.38
C ASN A 57 -16.87 0.00 -2.09
N ILE A 58 -15.76 -0.46 -1.50
CA ILE A 58 -15.22 0.18 -0.28
C ILE A 58 -14.72 1.61 -0.55
N LEU A 59 -14.07 1.84 -1.69
CA LEU A 59 -13.55 3.16 -2.04
C LEU A 59 -14.69 4.14 -2.34
N MET A 60 -15.68 3.71 -3.12
CA MET A 60 -16.83 4.55 -3.48
C MET A 60 -17.70 4.88 -2.27
N TYR A 61 -17.87 3.95 -1.34
CA TYR A 61 -18.60 4.21 -0.10
C TYR A 61 -17.99 5.41 0.65
N ASP A 62 -16.68 5.43 0.86
CA ASP A 62 -16.01 6.52 1.60
C ASP A 62 -15.93 7.83 0.79
N LEU A 63 -15.76 7.74 -0.53
CA LEU A 63 -15.78 8.91 -1.41
C LEU A 63 -17.16 9.60 -1.44
N VAL A 64 -18.24 8.82 -1.53
CA VAL A 64 -19.61 9.36 -1.47
C VAL A 64 -19.87 9.97 -0.11
N ARG A 65 -19.48 9.30 0.99
CA ARG A 65 -19.59 9.84 2.35
C ARG A 65 -18.91 11.21 2.48
N ARG A 66 -17.66 11.34 2.02
CA ARG A 66 -16.92 12.62 2.04
C ARG A 66 -17.57 13.70 1.17
N GLN A 67 -18.22 13.33 0.07
CA GLN A 67 -19.00 14.28 -0.74
C GLN A 67 -20.26 14.74 -0.02
N GLU A 68 -21.00 13.83 0.61
CA GLU A 68 -22.20 14.15 1.41
C GLU A 68 -21.85 15.05 2.61
N ASP A 69 -20.69 14.85 3.21
CA ASP A 69 -20.14 15.71 4.27
C ASP A 69 -19.63 17.06 3.75
N GLY A 70 -19.68 17.31 2.44
CA GLY A 70 -19.23 18.56 1.81
C GLY A 70 -17.71 18.76 1.79
N LEU A 71 -16.94 17.70 2.05
CA LEU A 71 -15.47 17.78 2.10
C LEU A 71 -14.83 17.79 0.71
N ILE A 72 -15.51 17.22 -0.28
CA ILE A 72 -15.04 17.07 -1.66
C ILE A 72 -16.16 17.21 -2.68
N SER A 73 -15.81 17.44 -3.95
CA SER A 73 -16.70 17.32 -5.11
C SER A 73 -16.20 16.21 -6.02
N LEU A 74 -16.95 15.11 -6.17
CA LEU A 74 -16.54 14.01 -7.06
C LEU A 74 -16.56 14.43 -8.53
N GLU A 75 -17.45 15.36 -8.90
CA GLU A 75 -17.49 15.90 -10.26
C GLU A 75 -16.18 16.63 -10.59
N GLU A 76 -15.69 17.48 -9.69
CA GLU A 76 -14.43 18.21 -9.87
C GLU A 76 -13.23 17.27 -9.84
N LEU A 77 -13.20 16.32 -8.88
CA LEU A 77 -12.13 15.33 -8.79
C LEU A 77 -12.06 14.43 -10.02
N SER A 78 -13.20 14.03 -10.60
CA SER A 78 -13.23 13.22 -11.82
C SER A 78 -12.60 13.91 -13.05
N LYS A 79 -12.51 15.26 -13.02
CA LYS A 79 -11.86 16.07 -14.06
C LYS A 79 -10.39 16.38 -13.73
N ASN A 80 -9.91 15.95 -12.55
CA ASN A 80 -8.53 16.15 -12.11
C ASN A 80 -7.68 14.93 -12.50
N GLU A 81 -6.76 15.11 -13.44
CA GLU A 81 -5.88 14.04 -13.96
C GLU A 81 -4.97 13.42 -12.89
N GLU A 82 -4.56 14.19 -11.87
CA GLU A 82 -3.78 13.66 -10.74
C GLU A 82 -4.63 12.67 -9.92
N PHE A 83 -5.87 13.05 -9.60
CA PHE A 83 -6.81 12.17 -8.89
C PHE A 83 -7.07 10.88 -9.68
N VAL A 84 -7.42 11.01 -10.97
CA VAL A 84 -7.69 9.86 -11.84
C VAL A 84 -6.50 8.91 -11.90
N THR A 85 -5.28 9.45 -11.98
CA THR A 85 -4.06 8.65 -11.98
C THR A 85 -3.83 7.95 -10.64
N ILE A 86 -4.01 8.64 -9.51
CA ILE A 86 -3.88 8.07 -8.16
C ILE A 86 -4.88 6.92 -7.96
N VAL A 87 -6.16 7.13 -8.28
CA VAL A 87 -7.21 6.10 -8.17
C VAL A 87 -6.91 4.90 -9.06
N THR A 88 -6.48 5.14 -10.30
CA THR A 88 -6.15 4.07 -11.26
C THR A 88 -5.01 3.21 -10.75
N LYS A 89 -3.92 3.84 -10.26
CA LYS A 89 -2.78 3.12 -9.68
C LYS A 89 -3.18 2.35 -8.44
N ALA A 90 -3.88 2.97 -7.49
CA ALA A 90 -4.34 2.31 -6.26
C ALA A 90 -5.24 1.11 -6.56
N THR A 91 -6.12 1.22 -7.55
CA THR A 91 -7.01 0.13 -7.97
C THR A 91 -6.23 -1.06 -8.50
N LEU A 92 -5.24 -0.84 -9.37
CA LEU A 92 -4.41 -1.93 -9.89
C LEU A 92 -3.66 -2.64 -8.76
N LEU A 93 -3.06 -1.88 -7.85
CA LEU A 93 -2.33 -2.41 -6.70
C LEU A 93 -3.25 -3.22 -5.76
N ALA A 94 -4.47 -2.71 -5.50
CA ALA A 94 -5.43 -3.39 -4.64
C ALA A 94 -5.89 -4.73 -5.24
N GLN A 95 -6.13 -4.80 -6.55
CA GLN A 95 -6.51 -6.04 -7.23
C GLN A 95 -5.43 -7.13 -7.15
N GLN A 96 -4.17 -6.71 -7.14
CA GLN A 96 -3.00 -7.59 -7.02
C GLN A 96 -2.73 -8.02 -5.58
N ASN A 97 -3.47 -7.48 -4.60
CA ASN A 97 -3.24 -7.74 -3.19
C ASN A 97 -4.36 -8.57 -2.53
N HIS A 98 -4.00 -9.29 -1.47
CA HIS A 98 -4.94 -10.01 -0.60
C HIS A 98 -4.83 -9.58 0.86
N GLN A 99 -3.81 -8.78 1.20
CA GLN A 99 -3.50 -8.35 2.55
C GLN A 99 -4.35 -7.13 2.89
N LYS A 100 -5.24 -7.25 3.88
CA LYS A 100 -6.23 -6.23 4.22
C LYS A 100 -5.58 -4.92 4.62
N GLU A 101 -4.49 -4.98 5.36
CA GLU A 101 -3.73 -3.82 5.84
C GLU A 101 -3.18 -3.00 4.67
N LYS A 102 -2.76 -3.66 3.58
CA LYS A 102 -2.30 -2.98 2.37
C LYS A 102 -3.46 -2.39 1.58
N ILE A 103 -4.57 -3.12 1.46
CA ILE A 103 -5.77 -2.62 0.79
C ILE A 103 -6.29 -1.37 1.51
N GLU A 104 -6.34 -1.38 2.84
CA GLU A 104 -6.74 -0.22 3.64
C GLU A 104 -5.77 0.95 3.45
N ALA A 105 -4.46 0.71 3.49
CA ALA A 105 -3.45 1.74 3.22
C ALA A 105 -3.60 2.37 1.83
N LEU A 106 -3.81 1.57 0.78
CA LEU A 106 -4.06 2.06 -0.59
C LEU A 106 -5.33 2.93 -0.63
N LYS A 107 -6.40 2.50 0.02
CA LYS A 107 -7.67 3.24 0.08
C LYS A 107 -7.46 4.60 0.75
N ASN A 108 -6.78 4.60 1.90
CA ASN A 108 -6.54 5.80 2.67
C ASN A 108 -5.63 6.79 1.93
N ILE A 109 -4.64 6.32 1.15
CA ILE A 109 -3.84 7.21 0.29
C ILE A 109 -4.75 7.93 -0.71
N VAL A 110 -5.68 7.23 -1.37
CA VAL A 110 -6.63 7.85 -2.30
C VAL A 110 -7.48 8.89 -1.57
N LEU A 111 -8.09 8.50 -0.45
CA LEU A 111 -8.98 9.35 0.33
C LEU A 111 -8.26 10.60 0.85
N ASN A 112 -7.07 10.45 1.43
CA ASN A 112 -6.32 11.58 1.96
C ASN A 112 -5.79 12.48 0.83
N SER A 113 -5.53 11.93 -0.37
CA SER A 113 -5.22 12.75 -1.54
C SER A 113 -6.38 13.65 -1.96
N THR A 114 -7.63 13.22 -1.80
CA THR A 114 -8.79 14.05 -2.21
C THR A 114 -8.86 15.35 -1.43
N GLU A 115 -8.52 15.34 -0.14
CA GLU A 115 -8.56 16.54 0.69
C GLU A 115 -7.56 17.61 0.21
N TRP A 116 -6.38 17.19 -0.26
CA TRP A 116 -5.37 18.10 -0.80
C TRP A 116 -5.80 18.65 -2.16
N LEU A 117 -6.28 17.76 -3.03
CA LEU A 117 -6.71 18.13 -4.39
C LEU A 117 -7.93 19.05 -4.38
N SER A 118 -8.91 18.82 -3.49
CA SER A 118 -10.06 19.72 -3.32
C SER A 118 -9.67 21.11 -2.81
N LYS A 119 -8.47 21.27 -2.23
CA LYS A 119 -7.89 22.57 -1.84
C LYS A 119 -6.94 23.14 -2.90
N GLY A 120 -6.86 22.54 -4.08
CA GLY A 120 -5.96 22.93 -5.16
C GLY A 120 -4.48 22.77 -4.82
N LYS A 121 -4.13 21.88 -3.87
CA LYS A 121 -2.75 21.65 -3.46
C LYS A 121 -2.14 20.46 -4.21
N PRO A 122 -0.88 20.55 -4.67
CA PRO A 122 -0.21 19.42 -5.30
C PRO A 122 0.05 18.34 -4.24
N ILE A 123 -0.29 17.10 -4.59
CA ILE A 123 -0.06 15.93 -3.72
C ILE A 123 0.47 14.72 -4.48
N PHE A 124 0.48 14.78 -5.82
CA PHE A 124 0.78 13.64 -6.67
C PHE A 124 2.10 12.94 -6.35
N ASP A 125 3.20 13.66 -6.17
CA ASP A 125 4.52 13.04 -5.90
C ASP A 125 4.50 12.24 -4.59
N TRP A 126 3.84 12.75 -3.56
CA TRP A 126 3.66 12.07 -2.28
C TRP A 126 2.79 10.83 -2.44
N SER A 127 1.59 10.99 -3.00
CA SER A 127 0.65 9.89 -3.18
C SER A 127 1.23 8.80 -4.07
N HIS A 128 1.89 9.17 -5.18
CA HIS A 128 2.53 8.22 -6.07
C HIS A 128 3.64 7.46 -5.35
N ARG A 129 4.54 8.16 -4.64
CA ARG A 129 5.63 7.51 -3.90
C ARG A 129 5.10 6.55 -2.84
N PHE A 130 4.07 6.95 -2.10
CA PHE A 130 3.48 6.13 -1.05
C PHE A 130 2.71 4.93 -1.58
N LEU A 131 2.02 5.04 -2.73
CA LEU A 131 1.44 3.88 -3.41
C LEU A 131 2.51 2.84 -3.75
N MET A 132 3.67 3.27 -4.27
CA MET A 132 4.77 2.35 -4.61
C MET A 132 5.37 1.71 -3.34
N ILE A 133 5.57 2.48 -2.27
CA ILE A 133 6.02 1.93 -0.99
C ILE A 133 5.01 0.90 -0.46
N VAL A 134 3.72 1.20 -0.48
CA VAL A 134 2.69 0.23 -0.06
C VAL A 134 2.80 -1.03 -0.91
N ASP A 135 2.98 -0.95 -2.22
CA ASP A 135 3.13 -2.13 -3.07
C ASP A 135 4.32 -3.02 -2.65
N GLU A 136 5.45 -2.41 -2.30
CA GLU A 136 6.68 -3.14 -1.96
C GLU A 136 6.68 -3.71 -0.53
N ILE A 137 6.09 -3.00 0.44
CA ILE A 137 6.14 -3.42 1.85
C ILE A 137 5.10 -4.49 2.21
N SER A 138 5.38 -5.25 3.26
CA SER A 138 4.43 -6.22 3.85
C SER A 138 3.67 -5.62 5.05
N PRO A 139 2.57 -6.24 5.52
CA PRO A 139 1.89 -5.81 6.75
C PRO A 139 2.80 -5.75 7.99
N LEU A 140 3.87 -6.54 8.03
CA LEU A 140 4.86 -6.48 9.11
C LEU A 140 5.61 -5.14 9.14
N HIS A 141 5.86 -4.53 7.98
CA HIS A 141 6.47 -3.20 7.90
C HIS A 141 5.55 -2.14 8.49
N ILE A 142 4.25 -2.19 8.14
CA ILE A 142 3.23 -1.28 8.67
C ILE A 142 3.13 -1.45 10.19
N LEU A 143 3.11 -2.70 10.69
CA LEU A 143 3.11 -2.98 12.13
C LEU A 143 4.34 -2.39 12.83
N LEU A 144 5.53 -2.56 12.26
CA LEU A 144 6.76 -1.97 12.78
C LEU A 144 6.65 -0.44 12.81
N LEU A 145 6.25 0.20 11.71
CA LEU A 145 6.09 1.65 11.62
C LEU A 145 5.14 2.19 12.69
N LYS A 146 3.93 1.64 12.78
CA LYS A 146 2.93 2.05 13.79
C LYS A 146 3.45 1.85 15.21
N THR A 147 4.13 0.72 15.46
CA THR A 147 4.72 0.43 16.77
C THR A 147 5.76 1.49 17.15
N PHE A 148 6.66 1.83 16.23
CA PHE A 148 7.76 2.74 16.53
C PHE A 148 7.46 4.22 16.23
N GLN A 149 6.27 4.56 15.72
CA GLN A 149 5.76 5.93 15.79
C GLN A 149 5.40 6.28 17.24
N TYR A 150 4.75 5.36 17.96
CA TYR A 150 4.33 5.55 19.35
C TYR A 150 4.61 4.32 20.23
N PRO A 151 5.89 3.98 20.50
CA PRO A 151 6.25 2.73 21.16
C PRO A 151 5.73 2.61 22.60
N LYS A 152 5.60 3.73 23.32
CA LYS A 152 4.94 3.76 24.65
C LYS A 152 3.46 3.38 24.59
N LYS A 153 2.74 3.87 23.57
CA LYS A 153 1.32 3.57 23.36
C LYS A 153 1.15 2.09 23.00
N ALA A 154 1.96 1.59 22.05
CA ALA A 154 1.95 0.19 21.65
C ALA A 154 2.24 -0.76 22.83
N ALA A 155 3.23 -0.44 23.66
CA ALA A 155 3.53 -1.21 24.86
C ALA A 155 2.36 -1.24 25.85
N LYS A 156 1.74 -0.07 26.11
CA LYS A 156 0.60 0.06 27.01
C LYS A 156 -0.60 -0.74 26.53
N GLU A 157 -0.93 -0.67 25.23
CA GLU A 157 -2.05 -1.42 24.63
C GLU A 157 -1.87 -2.93 24.74
N LYS A 158 -0.63 -3.42 24.74
CA LYS A 158 -0.28 -4.82 24.94
C LYS A 158 -0.06 -5.21 26.41
N GLY A 159 -0.26 -4.28 27.36
CA GLY A 159 -0.04 -4.51 28.78
C GLY A 159 1.43 -4.76 29.15
N VAL A 160 2.36 -4.37 28.28
CA VAL A 160 3.80 -4.55 28.46
C VAL A 160 4.39 -3.36 29.20
N ARG A 161 5.10 -3.63 30.29
CA ARG A 161 5.88 -2.63 31.02
C ARG A 161 7.36 -2.79 30.71
N PHE A 162 8.03 -1.67 30.47
CA PHE A 162 9.47 -1.60 30.38
C PHE A 162 9.98 -1.01 31.69
N ASP A 163 10.83 -1.75 32.39
CA ASP A 163 11.42 -1.26 33.63
C ASP A 163 12.33 -0.08 33.30
N GLU A 164 12.21 1.01 34.06
CA GLU A 164 12.86 2.28 33.75
C GLU A 164 14.39 2.19 33.80
N GLU A 165 14.95 1.14 34.41
CA GLU A 165 16.38 0.97 34.64
C GLU A 165 17.12 0.18 33.54
N VAL A 166 16.41 -0.44 32.58
CA VAL A 166 17.02 -1.33 31.58
C VAL A 166 17.03 -0.69 30.19
N SER A 167 18.23 -0.44 29.65
CA SER A 167 18.42 -0.13 28.24
C SER A 167 17.96 -1.30 27.39
N ALA A 168 17.08 -1.05 26.41
CA ALA A 168 16.55 -2.07 25.51
C ALA A 168 16.76 -1.62 24.06
N SER A 169 17.20 -2.56 23.21
CA SER A 169 17.26 -2.29 21.77
C SER A 169 15.85 -2.24 21.18
N ASN A 170 15.68 -1.61 20.01
CA ASN A 170 14.43 -1.66 19.24
C ASN A 170 13.95 -3.12 19.05
N LYS A 171 14.88 -4.04 18.84
CA LYS A 171 14.59 -5.47 18.69
C LYS A 171 14.01 -6.09 19.97
N ASP A 172 14.58 -5.77 21.13
CA ASP A 172 14.09 -6.25 22.42
C ASP A 172 12.71 -5.67 22.74
N VAL A 173 12.51 -4.38 22.45
CA VAL A 173 11.22 -3.71 22.60
C VAL A 173 10.16 -4.39 21.75
N PHE A 174 10.43 -4.60 20.46
CA PHE A 174 9.49 -5.24 19.55
C PHE A 174 9.12 -6.65 20.01
N PHE A 175 10.09 -7.50 20.39
CA PHE A 175 9.79 -8.87 20.83
C PHE A 175 9.23 -8.99 22.24
N LYS A 176 9.34 -7.94 23.06
CA LYS A 176 8.60 -7.88 24.33
C LYS A 176 7.14 -7.54 24.08
N ILE A 177 6.85 -6.66 23.12
CA ILE A 177 5.47 -6.29 22.71
C ILE A 177 4.80 -7.42 21.90
N TYR A 178 5.55 -8.08 21.02
CA TYR A 178 5.06 -9.12 20.10
C TYR A 178 5.94 -10.39 20.17
N PRO A 179 5.83 -11.18 21.26
CA PRO A 179 6.66 -12.38 21.44
C PRO A 179 6.46 -13.44 20.35
N GLU A 180 5.32 -13.47 19.68
CA GLU A 180 4.99 -14.37 18.58
C GLU A 180 5.87 -14.20 17.33
N TYR A 181 6.61 -13.09 17.20
CA TYR A 181 7.53 -12.85 16.09
C TYR A 181 8.98 -13.29 16.38
N LYS A 182 9.28 -13.80 17.58
CA LYS A 182 10.66 -14.20 17.95
C LYS A 182 11.25 -15.23 17.00
N ASP A 183 10.46 -16.23 16.61
CA ASP A 183 10.88 -17.28 15.66
C ASP A 183 11.12 -16.75 14.24
N ARG A 184 10.65 -15.54 13.95
CA ARG A 184 10.82 -14.85 12.66
C ARG A 184 11.76 -13.66 12.78
N SER A 185 12.66 -13.68 13.77
CA SER A 185 13.53 -12.54 14.03
C SER A 185 14.36 -12.09 12.83
N ALA A 186 14.80 -12.99 11.97
CA ALA A 186 15.55 -12.64 10.76
C ALA A 186 14.69 -11.81 9.78
N LEU A 187 13.42 -12.20 9.60
CA LEU A 187 12.47 -11.47 8.76
C LEU A 187 12.17 -10.08 9.34
N VAL A 188 11.94 -9.97 10.66
CA VAL A 188 11.72 -8.69 11.32
C VAL A 188 12.92 -7.76 11.14
N SER A 189 14.14 -8.28 11.29
CA SER A 189 15.36 -7.50 11.06
C SER A 189 15.53 -7.08 9.60
N GLN A 190 15.07 -7.89 8.64
CA GLN A 190 15.08 -7.52 7.23
C GLN A 190 14.07 -6.40 6.94
N CYS A 191 12.83 -6.52 7.42
CA CYS A 191 11.82 -5.46 7.28
C CYS A 191 12.26 -4.14 7.91
N TRP A 192 12.97 -4.19 9.05
CA TRP A 192 13.56 -2.99 9.64
C TRP A 192 14.52 -2.27 8.69
N LYS A 193 15.46 -3.01 8.09
CA LYS A 193 16.42 -2.45 7.12
C LYS A 193 15.74 -1.91 5.86
N GLU A 194 14.68 -2.56 5.42
CA GLU A 194 13.87 -2.10 4.30
C GLU A 194 13.20 -0.76 4.65
N LEU A 195 12.58 -0.62 5.83
CA LEU A 195 12.03 0.64 6.31
C LEU A 195 13.05 1.77 6.41
N GLU A 196 14.27 1.47 6.85
CA GLU A 196 15.40 2.40 6.82
C GLU A 196 15.76 2.81 5.38
N SER A 197 15.84 1.84 4.45
CA SER A 197 16.17 2.11 3.05
C SER A 197 15.11 2.95 2.32
N TYR A 198 13.84 2.83 2.73
CA TYR A 198 12.75 3.67 2.25
C TYR A 198 12.73 5.07 2.90
N GLY A 199 13.58 5.31 3.90
CA GLY A 199 13.59 6.55 4.68
C GLY A 199 12.41 6.68 5.65
N LEU A 200 11.68 5.60 5.93
CA LEU A 200 10.52 5.61 6.82
C LEU A 200 10.93 5.48 8.30
N PHE A 201 12.02 4.75 8.55
CA PHE A 201 12.75 4.79 9.81
C PHE A 201 14.04 5.58 9.68
N ALA A 202 14.46 6.18 10.79
CA ALA A 202 15.75 6.82 10.87
C ALA A 202 16.85 5.78 10.64
N ILE A 203 17.62 5.96 9.55
CA ILE A 203 18.89 5.26 9.32
C ILE A 203 19.85 5.65 10.46
N GLY A 204 21.02 5.03 10.52
CA GLY A 204 22.31 5.51 11.07
C GLY A 204 22.67 7.02 11.13
N ASN A 205 21.73 7.98 11.14
CA ASN A 205 21.78 9.41 10.88
C ASN A 205 22.01 9.78 9.41
N PHE A 206 20.96 10.18 8.69
CA PHE A 206 21.10 11.24 7.69
C PHE A 206 20.17 12.37 8.11
N SER A 207 20.69 13.20 9.01
CA SER A 207 19.99 14.34 9.59
C SER A 207 20.36 15.60 8.83
N ASP A 208 19.36 16.27 8.23
CA ASP A 208 19.44 17.70 7.90
C ASP A 208 19.09 18.58 9.13
N ALA A 209 18.92 17.98 10.31
CA ALA A 209 18.75 18.71 11.57
C ALA A 209 20.09 18.81 12.33
N HIS A 210 20.47 20.06 12.61
CA HIS A 210 21.53 20.42 13.55
C HIS A 210 21.18 20.03 14.99
N THR A 211 21.24 18.76 15.35
CA THR A 211 21.40 18.34 16.75
C THR A 211 22.28 17.10 16.84
N SER A 212 23.59 17.34 16.92
CA SER A 212 24.55 16.39 17.46
C SER A 212 24.26 16.20 18.96
N GLU A 213 23.77 15.04 19.42
CA GLU A 213 24.14 14.46 20.73
C GLU A 213 23.50 13.12 21.15
N GLU A 214 22.50 12.55 20.47
CA GLU A 214 21.87 11.32 20.99
C GLU A 214 22.05 10.11 20.05
N MET A 215 22.50 8.98 20.61
CA MET A 215 22.50 7.67 19.95
C MET A 215 21.03 7.23 19.71
N PRO A 216 20.48 7.34 18.48
CA PRO A 216 19.03 7.21 18.23
C PRO A 216 18.50 5.77 18.40
N TYR A 217 19.39 4.78 18.38
CA TYR A 217 19.10 3.33 18.37
C TYR A 217 18.94 2.71 19.76
N LEU A 218 19.11 3.50 20.82
CA LEU A 218 19.04 3.06 22.20
C LEU A 218 17.90 3.76 22.91
N HIS A 219 16.95 2.98 23.43
CA HIS A 219 16.00 3.50 24.40
C HIS A 219 16.71 3.67 25.74
N THR A 220 16.80 4.90 26.22
CA THR A 220 17.41 5.24 27.51
C THR A 220 16.38 5.23 28.65
N LEU A 221 16.89 5.16 29.87
CA LEU A 221 16.19 5.07 31.17
C LEU A 221 14.74 5.60 31.14
N GLY A 222 13.76 4.71 31.07
CA GLY A 222 12.32 5.02 31.13
C GLY A 222 11.67 5.62 29.88
N GLN A 223 12.39 5.77 28.75
CA GLN A 223 11.86 6.44 27.56
C GLN A 223 11.99 5.61 26.28
N LEU A 224 10.88 4.96 25.89
CA LEU A 224 10.72 4.50 24.51
C LEU A 224 10.59 5.73 23.58
N LYS A 225 11.55 5.88 22.68
CA LYS A 225 11.63 7.00 21.71
C LYS A 225 11.04 6.57 20.36
N PRO A 226 10.27 7.44 19.68
CA PRO A 226 9.88 7.21 18.29
C PRO A 226 11.10 6.93 17.40
N GLN A 227 10.91 6.18 16.33
CA GLN A 227 11.96 5.86 15.34
C GLN A 227 11.57 6.24 13.91
N THR A 228 10.35 6.71 13.71
CA THR A 228 9.85 7.20 12.42
C THR A 228 10.47 8.57 12.09
N THR A 229 10.81 8.77 10.81
CA THR A 229 11.22 10.08 10.28
C THR A 229 9.99 10.95 9.99
N ASP A 230 10.18 12.22 9.62
CA ASP A 230 9.08 13.06 9.11
C ASP A 230 8.45 12.46 7.85
N PHE A 231 9.25 11.86 6.97
CA PHE A 231 8.77 11.13 5.79
C PHE A 231 7.94 9.90 6.20
N GLY A 232 8.39 9.15 7.21
CA GLY A 232 7.66 8.02 7.78
C GLY A 232 6.37 8.41 8.49
N ASN A 233 6.36 9.53 9.22
CA ASN A 233 5.16 10.07 9.84
C ASN A 233 4.16 10.51 8.76
N LYS A 234 4.63 11.23 7.73
CA LYS A 234 3.79 11.63 6.60
C LYS A 234 3.22 10.43 5.83
N PHE A 235 4.00 9.34 5.71
CA PHE A 235 3.52 8.09 5.14
C PHE A 235 2.39 7.50 5.99
N LEU A 236 2.57 7.41 7.31
CA LEU A 236 1.54 6.93 8.23
C LEU A 236 0.27 7.78 8.14
N ASP A 237 0.38 9.11 8.15
CA ASP A 237 -0.75 10.03 7.99
C ASP A 237 -1.51 9.80 6.66
N MET A 238 -0.81 9.37 5.61
CA MET A 238 -1.45 9.10 4.31
C MET A 238 -2.09 7.72 4.23
N ILE A 239 -1.68 6.75 5.06
CA ILE A 239 -2.23 5.38 5.03
C ILE A 239 -3.24 5.10 6.16
N GLU A 240 -3.48 6.06 7.04
CA GLU A 240 -4.47 5.99 8.13
C GLU A 240 -5.70 6.90 7.83
N GLU A 241 -6.84 6.60 8.45
CA GLU A 241 -8.09 7.37 8.31
C GLU A 241 -8.10 8.65 9.15
#